data_AF-A0A382R129-F1
#
_entry.id   AF-A0A382R129-F1
#
_cell.length_a   1.000
_cell.length_b   1.000
_cell.length_c   1.000
_cell.angle_alpha   90.00
_cell.angle_beta   90.00
_cell.angle_gamma   90.00
#
_symmetry.space_group_name_H-M   'P 1'
#
loop_
_entity.id
_entity.type
_entity.pdbx_description
1 polymer ?
#
loop_
_entity_poly.entity_id
_entity_poly.type
_entity_poly.pdbx_seq_one_letter_code
_entity_poly.pdbx_strand_id
1 'polypeptide(L)'
;MSHFLNVLIATLEHPDVAFREHLSNKIDLWISSKKPKHSRQSIEKAILECKGTPIEPFILRKKQLYISSILSMLAFTKEENQRVVRLMSQDTYGVSTGGCLLKDDLSFSYHENFYKGKKPKYEEGNWYSCPWKYPFKKKNKIKANLTFSENGYKIKINNINPDLVHWTNLGSLDDFQDQVFQGQYVNALESNSYLLPERKNVHS
;
A
#
# COMPACT_ATOMS: atom_id res chain seq x y z
N MET A 1 -18.08 3.06 -4.68
CA MET A 1 -16.77 2.52 -4.24
C MET A 1 -15.96 3.49 -3.36
N SER A 2 -15.52 4.66 -3.85
CA SER A 2 -14.64 5.61 -3.11
C SER A 2 -15.12 5.91 -1.68
N HIS A 3 -16.39 6.30 -1.50
CA HIS A 3 -16.92 6.65 -0.19
C HIS A 3 -16.97 5.49 0.81
N PHE A 4 -17.20 4.26 0.34
CA PHE A 4 -17.28 3.09 1.22
C PHE A 4 -15.89 2.72 1.77
N LEU A 5 -14.85 2.82 0.97
CA LEU A 5 -13.47 2.58 1.42
C LEU A 5 -13.09 3.55 2.55
N ASN A 6 -13.53 4.82 2.48
CA ASN A 6 -13.28 5.83 3.51
C ASN A 6 -13.92 5.45 4.84
N VAL A 7 -15.14 4.91 4.77
CA VAL A 7 -15.88 4.44 5.94
C VAL A 7 -15.16 3.24 6.58
N LEU A 8 -14.63 2.32 5.76
CA LEU A 8 -13.82 1.19 6.26
C LEU A 8 -12.52 1.65 6.91
N ILE A 9 -11.85 2.64 6.32
CA ILE A 9 -10.64 3.23 6.91
C ILE A 9 -10.99 3.90 8.25
N ALA A 10 -12.05 4.71 8.31
CA ALA A 10 -12.50 5.35 9.55
C ALA A 10 -12.79 4.32 10.66
N THR A 11 -13.38 3.19 10.29
CA THR A 11 -13.65 2.07 11.22
C THR A 11 -12.39 1.54 11.90
N LEU A 12 -11.24 1.61 11.23
CA LEU A 12 -9.98 1.05 11.72
C LEU A 12 -9.02 2.09 12.32
N GLU A 13 -9.19 3.37 11.96
CA GLU A 13 -8.19 4.41 12.24
C GLU A 13 -8.73 5.65 12.96
N HIS A 14 -10.05 5.76 13.17
CA HIS A 14 -10.60 6.86 13.95
C HIS A 14 -10.00 6.86 15.37
N PRO A 15 -9.63 8.01 15.97
CA PRO A 15 -8.96 8.04 17.27
C PRO A 15 -9.81 7.45 18.41
N ASP A 16 -11.12 7.70 18.40
CA ASP A 16 -12.06 7.17 19.39
C ASP A 16 -12.36 5.67 19.16
N VAL A 17 -12.07 4.85 20.17
CA VAL A 17 -12.29 3.40 20.20
C VAL A 17 -13.77 3.05 20.12
N ALA A 18 -14.62 3.72 20.92
CA ALA A 18 -16.05 3.43 20.96
C ALA A 18 -16.71 3.74 19.61
N PHE A 19 -16.27 4.81 18.96
CA PHE A 19 -16.69 5.13 17.60
C PHE A 19 -16.28 4.04 16.60
N ARG A 20 -15.04 3.53 16.67
CA ARG A 20 -14.57 2.45 15.78
C ARG A 20 -15.41 1.18 15.94
N GLU A 21 -15.66 0.76 17.17
CA GLU A 21 -16.46 -0.44 17.47
C GLU A 21 -17.90 -0.29 16.99
N HIS A 22 -18.52 0.86 17.28
CA HIS A 22 -19.87 1.16 16.82
C HIS A 22 -19.98 1.15 15.29
N LEU A 23 -19.02 1.77 14.61
CA LEU A 23 -18.99 1.81 13.15
C LEU A 23 -18.75 0.42 12.55
N SER A 24 -17.85 -0.37 13.13
CA SER A 24 -17.59 -1.76 12.73
C SER A 24 -18.86 -2.61 12.84
N ASN A 25 -19.57 -2.52 13.96
CA ASN A 25 -20.82 -3.25 14.17
C ASN A 25 -21.89 -2.84 13.15
N LYS A 26 -22.02 -1.53 12.87
CA LYS A 26 -22.96 -1.04 11.84
C LYS A 26 -22.63 -1.56 10.45
N ILE A 27 -21.35 -1.60 10.08
CA ILE A 27 -20.91 -2.11 8.78
C ILE A 27 -21.16 -3.61 8.67
N ASP A 28 -20.80 -4.38 9.70
CA ASP A 28 -21.01 -5.83 9.73
C ASP A 28 -22.51 -6.17 9.63
N LEU A 29 -23.38 -5.45 10.35
CA LEU A 29 -24.84 -5.59 10.24
C LEU A 29 -25.37 -5.21 8.85
N TRP A 30 -24.91 -4.08 8.31
CA TRP A 30 -25.35 -3.60 7.00
C TRP A 30 -24.95 -4.57 5.89
N ILE A 31 -23.71 -5.05 5.85
CA ILE A 31 -23.27 -6.04 4.86
C ILE A 31 -24.05 -7.34 5.02
N SER A 32 -24.27 -7.79 6.25
CA SER A 32 -25.05 -9.01 6.50
C SER A 32 -26.47 -8.89 5.94
N SER A 33 -27.09 -7.70 6.04
CA SER A 33 -28.40 -7.42 5.44
C SER A 33 -28.42 -7.49 3.90
N LYS A 34 -27.27 -7.31 3.24
CA LYS A 34 -27.10 -7.44 1.79
C LYS A 34 -27.02 -8.88 1.30
N LYS A 35 -27.04 -9.87 2.21
CA LYS A 35 -27.00 -11.31 1.91
C LYS A 35 -25.81 -11.67 1.00
N PRO A 36 -24.57 -11.45 1.47
CA PRO A 36 -23.37 -11.73 0.70
C PRO A 36 -23.30 -13.22 0.35
N LYS A 37 -22.76 -13.54 -0.84
CA LYS A 37 -22.61 -14.93 -1.29
C LYS A 37 -21.73 -15.77 -0.37
N HIS A 38 -20.75 -15.15 0.27
CA HIS A 38 -19.75 -15.80 1.10
C HIS A 38 -19.65 -15.16 2.48
N SER A 39 -19.28 -15.99 3.47
CA SER A 39 -18.95 -15.50 4.82
C SER A 39 -17.61 -14.74 4.82
N ARG A 40 -17.41 -13.88 5.83
CA ARG A 40 -16.12 -13.20 6.03
C ARG A 40 -14.97 -14.20 6.16
N GLN A 41 -15.17 -15.27 6.92
CA GLN A 41 -14.16 -16.29 7.18
C GLN A 41 -13.75 -17.03 5.91
N SER A 42 -14.70 -17.36 5.04
CA SER A 42 -14.43 -18.02 3.75
C SER A 42 -13.61 -17.13 2.82
N ILE A 43 -13.94 -15.83 2.79
CA ILE A 43 -13.18 -14.83 2.02
C ILE A 43 -11.78 -14.64 2.61
N GLU A 44 -11.65 -14.45 3.92
CA GLU A 44 -10.35 -14.31 4.60
C GLU A 44 -9.43 -15.50 4.29
N LYS A 45 -9.98 -16.71 4.35
CA LYS A 45 -9.23 -17.93 4.00
C LYS A 45 -8.72 -17.88 2.56
N ALA A 46 -9.60 -17.59 1.59
CA ALA A 46 -9.22 -17.50 0.17
C ALA A 46 -8.15 -16.43 -0.09
N ILE A 47 -8.27 -15.28 0.58
CA ILE A 47 -7.29 -14.20 0.50
C ILE A 47 -5.93 -14.64 1.03
N LEU A 48 -5.90 -15.33 2.18
CA LEU A 48 -4.67 -15.80 2.82
C LEU A 48 -3.99 -16.94 2.05
N GLU A 49 -4.73 -17.69 1.23
CA GLU A 49 -4.17 -18.69 0.31
C GLU A 49 -3.42 -18.06 -0.87
N CYS A 50 -3.77 -16.82 -1.25
CA CYS A 50 -2.99 -16.10 -2.25
C CYS A 50 -1.64 -15.66 -1.67
N LYS A 51 -0.53 -16.20 -2.20
CA LYS A 51 0.84 -15.84 -1.75
C LYS A 51 1.55 -14.86 -2.68
N GLY A 52 0.96 -14.54 -3.82
CA GLY A 52 1.64 -13.80 -4.88
C GLY A 52 2.70 -14.68 -5.56
N THR A 53 3.83 -14.08 -5.91
CA THR A 53 4.96 -14.78 -6.55
C THR A 53 6.26 -14.50 -5.80
N PRO A 54 7.37 -15.20 -6.12
CA PRO A 54 8.66 -14.95 -5.48
C PRO A 54 9.16 -13.50 -5.65
N ILE A 55 8.83 -12.85 -6.76
CA ILE A 55 9.24 -11.46 -7.05
C ILE A 55 8.21 -10.42 -6.59
N GLU A 56 6.94 -10.81 -6.47
CA GLU A 56 5.85 -9.96 -6.00
C GLU A 56 4.99 -10.72 -4.99
N PRO A 57 5.47 -10.88 -3.74
CA PRO A 57 4.71 -11.53 -2.70
C PRO A 57 3.41 -10.77 -2.42
N PHE A 58 2.38 -11.52 -2.03
CA PHE A 58 1.09 -10.96 -1.62
C PHE A 58 0.95 -11.01 -0.10
N ILE A 59 0.90 -9.84 0.51
CA ILE A 59 0.88 -9.65 1.96
C ILE A 59 -0.20 -8.63 2.32
N LEU A 60 -1.15 -9.05 3.15
CA LEU A 60 -2.10 -8.15 3.81
C LEU A 60 -1.98 -8.30 5.33
N ARG A 61 -1.71 -7.19 6.03
CA ARG A 61 -1.77 -7.17 7.51
C ARG A 61 -3.22 -7.10 7.99
N LYS A 62 -3.44 -7.29 9.30
CA LYS A 62 -4.76 -7.42 9.95
C LYS A 62 -5.80 -6.38 9.49
N LYS A 63 -5.43 -5.10 9.46
CA LYS A 63 -6.32 -4.00 9.02
C LYS A 63 -6.71 -4.14 7.54
N GLN A 64 -5.73 -4.40 6.69
CA GLN A 64 -5.91 -4.52 5.24
C GLN A 64 -6.68 -5.79 4.87
N LEU A 65 -6.47 -6.87 5.61
CA LEU A 65 -7.24 -8.11 5.49
C LEU A 65 -8.71 -7.85 5.82
N TYR A 66 -9.00 -7.14 6.91
CA TYR A 66 -10.39 -6.76 7.25
C TYR A 66 -11.05 -5.95 6.13
N ILE A 67 -10.41 -4.86 5.67
CA ILE A 67 -10.94 -4.02 4.58
C ILE A 67 -11.21 -4.86 3.33
N SER A 68 -10.23 -5.67 2.93
CA SER A 68 -10.32 -6.51 1.73
C SER A 68 -11.44 -7.54 1.83
N SER A 69 -11.64 -8.11 3.01
CA SER A 69 -12.68 -9.11 3.24
C SER A 69 -14.07 -8.50 3.20
N ILE A 70 -14.26 -7.37 3.88
CA ILE A 70 -15.52 -6.62 3.88
C ILE A 70 -15.88 -6.11 2.49
N LEU A 71 -14.90 -5.55 1.75
CA LEU A 71 -15.13 -5.10 0.38
C LEU A 71 -15.55 -6.27 -0.51
N SER A 72 -14.90 -7.42 -0.38
CA SER A 72 -15.21 -8.61 -1.18
C SER A 72 -16.58 -9.19 -0.85
N MET A 73 -16.98 -9.19 0.43
CA MET A 73 -18.32 -9.59 0.83
C MET A 73 -19.39 -8.74 0.13
N LEU A 74 -19.22 -7.41 0.14
CA LEU A 74 -20.15 -6.48 -0.52
C LEU A 74 -20.17 -6.67 -2.04
N ALA A 75 -18.99 -6.76 -2.65
CA ALA A 75 -18.84 -6.92 -4.10
C ALA A 75 -19.53 -8.18 -4.63
N PHE A 76 -19.49 -9.28 -3.86
CA PHE A 76 -20.11 -10.56 -4.22
C PHE A 76 -21.56 -10.71 -3.76
N THR A 77 -22.24 -9.60 -3.43
CA THR A 77 -23.69 -9.60 -3.23
C THR A 77 -24.43 -9.68 -4.56
N LYS A 78 -25.71 -10.09 -4.53
CA LYS A 78 -26.56 -10.09 -5.73
C LYS A 78 -26.75 -8.70 -6.33
N GLU A 79 -26.73 -7.67 -5.48
CA GLU A 79 -26.94 -6.26 -5.87
C GLU A 79 -25.73 -5.71 -6.62
N GLU A 80 -24.52 -5.90 -6.07
CA GLU A 80 -23.29 -5.37 -6.66
C GLU A 80 -22.75 -6.24 -7.81
N ASN A 81 -23.06 -7.54 -7.78
CA ASN A 81 -22.82 -8.53 -8.84
C ASN A 81 -21.40 -8.48 -9.45
N GLN A 82 -20.40 -8.18 -8.64
CA GLN A 82 -19.01 -8.20 -9.10
C GLN A 82 -18.55 -9.64 -9.27
N ARG A 83 -17.89 -9.95 -10.38
CA ARG A 83 -17.28 -11.27 -10.62
C ARG A 83 -15.89 -11.38 -10.01
N VAL A 84 -15.19 -10.25 -9.89
CA VAL A 84 -13.80 -10.19 -9.47
C VAL A 84 -13.56 -8.94 -8.61
N VAL A 85 -12.83 -9.10 -7.52
CA VAL A 85 -12.27 -8.02 -6.73
C VAL A 85 -10.76 -8.10 -6.78
N ARG A 86 -10.11 -6.99 -7.11
CA ARG A 86 -8.65 -6.88 -7.14
C ARG A 86 -8.12 -6.40 -5.80
N LEU A 87 -7.37 -7.23 -5.10
CA LEU A 87 -6.77 -6.92 -3.81
C LEU A 87 -5.29 -6.64 -4.02
N MET A 88 -4.82 -5.47 -3.58
CA MET A 88 -3.42 -5.08 -3.76
C MET A 88 -2.62 -5.37 -2.50
N SER A 89 -1.45 -5.99 -2.67
CA SER A 89 -0.54 -6.35 -1.58
C SER A 89 0.04 -5.10 -0.94
N GLN A 90 0.14 -5.07 0.39
CA GLN A 90 0.61 -3.91 1.15
C GLN A 90 2.05 -3.47 0.81
N ASP A 91 2.89 -4.36 0.31
CA ASP A 91 4.26 -4.08 -0.13
C ASP A 91 4.35 -3.46 -1.53
N THR A 92 3.25 -3.44 -2.29
CA THR A 92 3.20 -2.94 -3.66
C THR A 92 3.09 -1.42 -3.68
N TYR A 93 4.14 -0.69 -3.32
CA TYR A 93 4.11 0.78 -3.32
C TYR A 93 4.35 1.37 -4.72
N GLY A 94 3.63 2.44 -5.07
CA GLY A 94 3.86 3.20 -6.32
C GLY A 94 3.28 2.57 -7.60
N VAL A 95 2.70 1.38 -7.52
CA VAL A 95 1.98 0.71 -8.62
C VAL A 95 0.49 0.75 -8.35
N SER A 96 -0.31 1.08 -9.37
CA SER A 96 -1.78 1.05 -9.32
C SER A 96 -2.38 -0.16 -10.04
N THR A 97 -1.52 -1.10 -10.42
CA THR A 97 -1.82 -2.30 -11.18
C THR A 97 -1.30 -3.51 -10.41
N GLY A 98 -1.79 -4.70 -10.77
CA GLY A 98 -1.38 -5.94 -10.08
C GLY A 98 -2.17 -6.29 -8.84
N GLY A 99 -1.74 -7.39 -8.22
CA GLY A 99 -2.33 -7.96 -7.01
C GLY A 99 -3.16 -9.22 -7.25
N CYS A 100 -3.81 -9.67 -6.17
CA CYS A 100 -4.69 -10.84 -6.16
C CYS A 100 -6.03 -10.48 -6.82
N LEU A 101 -6.42 -11.25 -7.83
CA LEU A 101 -7.74 -11.20 -8.47
C LEU A 101 -8.62 -12.28 -7.81
N LEU A 102 -9.32 -11.90 -6.74
CA LEU A 102 -10.25 -12.78 -6.05
C LEU A 102 -11.57 -12.84 -6.83
N LYS A 103 -12.03 -14.03 -7.19
CA LYS A 103 -13.27 -14.25 -7.92
C LYS A 103 -14.44 -14.55 -7.00
N ASP A 104 -15.66 -14.41 -7.52
CA ASP A 104 -16.90 -14.68 -6.80
C ASP A 104 -17.13 -16.17 -6.47
N ASP A 105 -16.29 -17.08 -6.97
CA ASP A 105 -16.24 -18.50 -6.59
C ASP A 105 -15.13 -18.80 -5.56
N LEU A 106 -14.49 -17.75 -5.01
CA LEU A 106 -13.33 -17.80 -4.11
C LEU A 106 -12.05 -18.35 -4.72
N SER A 107 -12.02 -18.65 -6.02
CA SER A 107 -10.76 -18.88 -6.72
C SER A 107 -10.00 -17.56 -6.90
N PHE A 108 -8.69 -17.63 -7.07
CA PHE A 108 -7.86 -16.45 -7.30
C PHE A 108 -6.86 -16.66 -8.42
N SER A 109 -6.45 -15.56 -9.04
CA SER A 109 -5.24 -15.48 -9.86
C SER A 109 -4.41 -14.28 -9.41
N TYR A 110 -3.13 -14.24 -9.76
CA TYR A 110 -2.25 -13.15 -9.37
C TYR A 110 -1.75 -12.39 -10.60
N HIS A 111 -1.93 -11.07 -10.60
CA HIS A 111 -1.44 -10.19 -11.64
C HIS A 111 -0.13 -9.54 -11.19
N GLU A 112 0.98 -9.99 -11.77
CA GLU A 112 2.31 -9.41 -11.53
C GLU A 112 2.53 -8.14 -12.35
N ASN A 113 3.20 -7.15 -11.77
CA ASN A 113 3.63 -5.93 -12.44
C ASN A 113 4.94 -6.10 -13.21
N PHE A 114 5.92 -6.81 -12.66
CA PHE A 114 7.31 -6.91 -13.13
C PHE A 114 7.58 -8.13 -14.01
N TYR A 115 6.73 -9.17 -13.96
CA TYR A 115 6.81 -10.27 -14.93
C TYR A 115 6.50 -9.78 -16.35
N LYS A 116 7.17 -10.29 -17.38
CA LYS A 116 7.00 -9.85 -18.79
C LYS A 116 6.18 -10.82 -19.67
N GLY A 117 5.73 -11.95 -19.13
CA GLY A 117 4.93 -12.93 -19.87
C GLY A 117 3.44 -12.60 -19.91
N LYS A 118 2.61 -13.58 -20.31
CA LYS A 118 1.15 -13.43 -20.41
C LYS A 118 0.56 -13.27 -19.01
N LYS A 119 -0.09 -12.14 -18.77
CA LYS A 119 -0.69 -11.80 -17.47
C LYS A 119 -2.21 -12.00 -17.47
N PRO A 120 -2.81 -12.34 -16.31
CA PRO A 120 -4.26 -12.27 -16.15
C PRO A 120 -4.77 -10.85 -16.43
N LYS A 121 -5.81 -10.71 -17.26
CA LYS A 121 -6.43 -9.39 -17.48
C LYS A 121 -7.44 -9.13 -16.36
N TYR A 122 -7.53 -7.87 -15.94
CA TYR A 122 -8.63 -7.37 -15.12
C TYR A 122 -9.25 -6.17 -15.83
N GLU A 123 -10.54 -5.95 -15.58
CA GLU A 123 -11.28 -4.84 -16.17
C GLU A 123 -11.15 -3.60 -15.28
N GLU A 124 -11.11 -2.42 -15.88
CA GLU A 124 -10.94 -1.16 -15.15
C GLU A 124 -12.13 -0.86 -14.22
N GLY A 125 -13.30 -1.43 -14.51
CA GLY A 125 -14.51 -1.37 -13.69
C GLY A 125 -14.51 -2.31 -12.47
N ASN A 126 -13.57 -3.24 -12.37
CA ASN A 126 -13.51 -4.17 -11.24
C ASN A 126 -13.22 -3.41 -9.94
N TRP A 127 -13.94 -3.78 -8.88
CA TRP A 127 -13.70 -3.23 -7.56
C TRP A 127 -12.31 -3.63 -7.07
N TYR A 128 -11.67 -2.75 -6.30
CA TYR A 128 -10.33 -3.02 -5.79
C TYR A 128 -10.08 -2.54 -4.36
N SER A 129 -9.28 -3.28 -3.60
CA SER A 129 -8.78 -2.86 -2.29
C SER A 129 -7.32 -2.46 -2.43
N CYS A 130 -6.98 -1.21 -2.13
CA CYS A 130 -5.60 -0.71 -2.22
C CYS A 130 -5.16 -0.09 -0.88
N PRO A 131 -4.30 -0.79 -0.10
CA PRO A 131 -3.89 -0.37 1.24
C PRO A 131 -3.29 1.04 1.38
N TRP A 132 -2.58 1.55 0.37
CA TRP A 132 -1.96 2.88 0.38
C TRP A 132 -2.78 3.94 -0.36
N LYS A 133 -3.84 3.56 -1.06
CA LYS A 133 -4.74 4.52 -1.69
C LYS A 133 -5.71 5.05 -0.65
N TYR A 134 -5.16 5.80 0.31
CA TYR A 134 -5.98 6.72 1.07
C TYR A 134 -6.61 7.71 0.09
N PRO A 135 -7.85 8.17 0.33
CA PRO A 135 -8.40 9.30 -0.38
C PRO A 135 -7.55 10.49 0.01
N PHE A 136 -6.55 10.77 -0.81
CA PHE A 136 -5.71 11.93 -0.60
C PHE A 136 -6.64 13.15 -0.58
N LYS A 137 -6.76 13.82 0.59
CA LYS A 137 -6.75 15.30 0.54
C LYS A 137 -5.58 15.63 -0.37
N LYS A 138 -5.79 16.43 -1.43
CA LYS A 138 -4.70 16.92 -2.29
C LYS A 138 -3.60 17.48 -1.39
N LYS A 139 -2.62 16.65 -1.04
CA LYS A 139 -1.40 17.05 -0.36
C LYS A 139 -0.37 17.10 -1.46
N ASN A 140 0.31 18.23 -1.52
CA ASN A 140 1.40 18.53 -2.44
C ASN A 140 2.26 17.28 -2.61
N LYS A 141 2.15 16.62 -3.77
CA LYS A 141 2.93 15.43 -4.06
C LYS A 141 4.39 15.85 -4.06
N ILE A 142 5.14 15.42 -3.06
CA ILE A 142 6.58 15.56 -3.04
C ILE A 142 7.09 14.61 -4.13
N LYS A 143 7.65 15.18 -5.21
CA LYS A 143 8.21 14.39 -6.32
C LYS A 143 9.63 13.99 -5.94
N ALA A 144 9.89 12.70 -5.80
CA ALA A 144 11.24 12.17 -5.59
C ALA A 144 11.69 11.37 -6.82
N ASN A 145 12.96 11.55 -7.19
CA ASN A 145 13.64 10.75 -8.21
C ASN A 145 14.65 9.85 -7.52
N LEU A 146 14.53 8.55 -7.76
CA LEU A 146 15.48 7.53 -7.32
C LEU A 146 16.39 7.19 -8.50
N THR A 147 17.71 7.18 -8.28
CA THR A 147 18.70 6.80 -9.28
C THR A 147 19.64 5.77 -8.67
N PHE A 148 19.81 4.63 -9.32
CA PHE A 148 20.76 3.60 -8.92
C PHE A 148 22.11 3.82 -9.63
N SER A 149 23.22 3.62 -8.94
CA SER A 149 24.58 3.63 -9.49
C SER A 149 25.37 2.43 -8.94
N GLU A 150 26.58 2.23 -9.47
CA GLU A 150 27.48 1.15 -9.02
C GLU A 150 27.86 1.24 -7.53
N ASN A 151 27.67 2.40 -6.90
CA ASN A 151 28.03 2.67 -5.51
C ASN A 151 26.80 2.96 -4.62
N GLY A 152 25.61 2.52 -5.04
CA GLY A 152 24.38 2.61 -4.24
C GLY A 152 23.24 3.35 -4.93
N TYR A 153 22.43 4.08 -4.14
CA TYR A 153 21.27 4.79 -4.65
C TYR A 153 21.25 6.25 -4.20
N LYS A 154 20.82 7.13 -5.11
CA LYS A 154 20.63 8.56 -4.90
C LYS A 154 19.14 8.89 -4.91
N ILE A 155 18.68 9.63 -3.90
CA ILE A 155 17.30 10.13 -3.85
C ILE A 155 17.34 11.67 -3.97
N LYS A 156 16.72 12.20 -5.03
CA LYS A 156 16.49 13.64 -5.18
C LYS A 156 15.04 13.95 -4.90
N ILE A 157 14.77 14.81 -3.92
CA ILE A 157 13.40 15.18 -3.54
C ILE A 157 13.14 16.63 -3.95
N ASN A 158 12.31 16.84 -4.97
CA ASN A 158 11.99 18.18 -5.46
C ASN A 158 10.96 18.84 -4.55
N ASN A 159 11.20 20.11 -4.21
CA ASN A 159 10.30 20.96 -3.40
C ASN A 159 9.98 20.40 -2.01
N ILE A 160 10.97 19.79 -1.34
CA ILE A 160 10.82 19.48 0.08
C ILE A 160 10.85 20.79 0.87
N ASN A 161 9.88 20.98 1.77
CA ASN A 161 9.99 21.99 2.82
C ASN A 161 10.58 21.28 4.03
N PRO A 162 11.84 21.55 4.42
CA PRO A 162 12.52 20.86 5.52
C PRO A 162 11.74 20.94 6.85
N ASP A 163 11.03 22.06 7.07
CA ASP A 163 10.25 22.29 8.29
C ASP A 163 9.01 21.38 8.37
N LEU A 164 8.46 20.99 7.21
CA LEU A 164 7.27 20.12 7.13
C LEU A 164 7.58 18.63 7.33
N VAL A 165 8.84 18.21 7.18
CA VAL A 165 9.27 16.82 7.34
C VAL A 165 9.94 16.54 8.69
N HIS A 166 10.00 17.54 9.59
CA HIS A 166 10.67 17.45 10.91
C HIS A 166 12.09 16.86 10.84
N TRP A 167 12.78 17.07 9.71
CA TRP A 167 14.17 16.64 9.53
C TRP A 167 15.15 17.48 10.35
N THR A 168 14.67 18.53 11.01
CA THR A 168 15.40 19.36 11.98
C THR A 168 15.79 18.62 13.28
N ASN A 169 15.33 17.38 13.49
CA ASN A 169 15.73 16.50 14.60
C ASN A 169 16.66 15.34 14.18
N LEU A 170 17.18 15.35 12.95
CA LEU A 170 18.50 14.79 12.76
C LEU A 170 19.40 15.82 13.43
N GLY A 171 20.04 15.44 14.56
CA GLY A 171 20.89 16.31 15.38
C GLY A 171 21.71 17.23 14.48
N SER A 172 21.91 18.47 14.93
CA SER A 172 22.65 19.56 14.28
C SER A 172 23.44 19.10 13.07
N LEU A 173 23.28 19.74 11.90
CA LEU A 173 24.01 19.41 10.67
C LEU A 173 25.52 19.10 10.86
N ASP A 174 26.12 19.57 11.95
CA ASP A 174 27.46 19.24 12.44
C ASP A 174 27.63 17.75 12.87
N ASP A 175 26.67 17.13 13.57
CA ASP A 175 26.71 15.72 14.00
C ASP A 175 26.54 14.73 12.83
N PHE A 176 25.82 15.13 11.78
CA PHE A 176 25.71 14.35 10.54
C PHE A 176 26.91 14.54 9.61
N GLN A 177 27.66 15.63 9.77
CA GLN A 177 28.93 15.83 9.08
C GLN A 177 30.03 14.95 9.69
N ASP A 178 30.09 14.81 11.01
CA ASP A 178 31.22 14.12 11.66
C ASP A 178 31.18 12.58 11.59
N GLN A 179 30.01 11.93 11.44
CA GLN A 179 29.94 10.46 11.39
C GLN A 179 29.83 9.86 9.98
N VAL A 180 29.69 10.69 8.94
CA VAL A 180 29.54 10.20 7.54
C VAL A 180 30.64 10.71 6.60
N PHE A 181 31.38 11.76 6.96
CA PHE A 181 32.42 12.34 6.08
C PHE A 181 33.86 11.89 6.40
N GLN A 182 34.12 10.59 6.33
CA GLN A 182 35.41 10.13 5.81
C GLN A 182 35.18 9.40 4.48
N GLY A 183 34.84 10.15 3.44
CA GLY A 183 34.77 9.60 2.09
C GLY A 183 33.95 10.44 1.12
N GLN A 184 34.64 11.34 0.42
CA GLN A 184 34.23 11.98 -0.84
C GLN A 184 33.16 13.07 -0.74
N TYR A 185 33.65 14.31 -0.68
CA TYR A 185 32.95 15.49 -1.17
C TYR A 185 32.56 15.26 -2.64
N VAL A 186 31.28 14.93 -2.90
CA VAL A 186 30.74 14.98 -4.26
C VAL A 186 30.42 16.44 -4.55
N ASN A 187 31.40 17.15 -5.10
CA ASN A 187 31.17 18.44 -5.74
C ASN A 187 30.03 18.27 -6.76
N ALA A 188 29.00 19.12 -6.69
CA ALA A 188 27.77 19.14 -7.51
C ALA A 188 26.53 18.38 -6.98
N LEU A 189 26.31 18.31 -5.66
CA LEU A 189 24.95 18.08 -5.16
C LEU A 189 24.09 19.34 -5.39
N GLU A 190 23.15 19.26 -6.33
CA GLU A 190 22.11 20.29 -6.49
C GLU A 190 21.25 20.41 -5.23
N SER A 191 20.72 21.60 -4.96
CA SER A 191 19.85 21.90 -3.81
C SER A 191 18.72 20.86 -3.64
N ASN A 192 18.51 20.41 -2.39
CA ASN A 192 17.55 19.36 -1.99
C ASN A 192 17.87 17.94 -2.49
N SER A 193 19.14 17.65 -2.79
CA SER A 193 19.62 16.29 -3.08
C SER A 193 20.35 15.70 -1.88
N TYR A 194 20.08 14.43 -1.56
CA TYR A 194 20.75 13.72 -0.46
C TYR A 194 21.43 12.45 -0.99
N LEU A 195 22.68 12.23 -0.60
CA LEU A 195 23.38 10.96 -0.76
C LEU A 195 23.25 10.19 0.55
N LEU A 196 22.61 9.02 0.49
CA LEU A 196 22.64 8.07 1.59
C LEU A 196 23.74 7.07 1.24
N PRO A 197 24.86 7.03 2.00
CA PRO A 197 25.91 6.09 1.70
C PRO A 197 25.39 4.67 1.86
N GLU A 198 25.83 3.77 0.98
CA GLU A 198 25.89 2.37 1.36
C GLU A 198 26.79 2.27 2.58
N ARG A 199 26.23 1.90 3.73
CA ARG A 199 27.05 1.14 4.67
C ARG A 199 27.42 -0.12 3.90
N LYS A 200 28.63 -0.16 3.31
CA LYS A 200 29.25 -1.44 2.98
C LYS A 200 29.03 -2.29 4.22
N ASN A 201 28.38 -3.45 4.08
CA ASN A 201 28.41 -4.44 5.14
C ASN A 201 29.89 -4.71 5.41
N VAL A 202 30.44 -4.13 6.47
CA VAL A 202 31.80 -4.43 6.94
C VAL A 202 31.71 -5.76 7.68
N HIS A 203 31.33 -6.80 6.96
CA HIS A 203 31.41 -8.21 7.33
C HIS A 203 31.43 -9.01 6.01
N SER A 204 32.56 -8.90 5.30
CA SER A 204 33.04 -9.84 4.28
C SER A 204 34.55 -9.92 4.39
#